data_AF-A0A422P672-F1
#
_entry.id   AF-A0A422P672-F1
#
_cell.length_a   1.000
_cell.length_b   1.000
_cell.length_c   1.000
_cell.angle_alpha   90.00
_cell.angle_beta   90.00
_cell.angle_gamma   90.00
#
_symmetry.space_group_name_H-M   'P 1'
#
loop_
_entity.id
_entity.type
_entity.pdbx_description
1 polymer ?
#
loop_
_entity_poly.entity_id
_entity_poly.type
_entity_poly.pdbx_seq_one_letter_code
_entity_poly.pdbx_strand_id
1 'polypeptide(L)'
;MRAVFGKRPRLASIRCRAGVARRSPCIVGCLTYSTEACIAAHTRREQVKLTCRSLHSALGSLLEDRQCLYREAVLTSKLSPHRHALQKLLRRNPTPDVGAVVEAELTREKLLECMEGWVGGGNDGESSLLDFYNAILLSSVVKSDADVRLVLDVMRDHDQLEPNVDTYIAIMLSLIAGRGESSRPAADAAFYYFGHALKSRGESFITDKLWGTLFIACAVMEAAGKIVDQWWDLLVKTCEVASAPLPYTAVHAALTWCSANRDVERVMRFFHTANSKGVVVVPANGELPCAIDRGGLTEPSEDKLVQMCQLKLLVKLMVTVKSIKMDGGLRELVIKDIRRLIGADLLRTAPWGVINDLLSGLSMPSAMQLLKFRSMDLPERDGAIPFALWASLLRRCARDHHIDQAEAVFLFIRKRFQLTSEEKAELVEIMMRMFATLPQGDFASAMALFLEHVLRHPNGEPSVRPNATMYNLLIRAGDSRNAAMMTFLEACAAGVGTNDETFETVMGCHRHTALASLTRKLPHDYHASKLDEQLHIPANVDAHLRREEAMKLRGKQLVDSTGEVN
;
A
#
# COMPACT_ATOMS: atom_id res chain seq x y z
N MET A 1 49.02 14.40 52.37
CA MET A 1 50.47 14.15 52.19
C MET A 1 50.66 13.15 51.04
N ARG A 2 51.53 13.50 50.08
CA ARG A 2 52.29 12.65 49.11
C ARG A 2 51.48 11.71 48.21
N ALA A 3 51.24 11.96 46.91
CA ALA A 3 52.12 12.25 45.76
C ALA A 3 52.97 11.05 45.25
N VAL A 4 52.89 10.83 43.92
CA VAL A 4 54.00 10.56 42.96
C VAL A 4 54.16 9.17 42.28
N PHE A 5 53.96 9.20 40.94
CA PHE A 5 54.58 8.43 39.82
C PHE A 5 54.36 6.90 39.74
N GLY A 6 54.12 6.23 38.61
CA GLY A 6 54.42 6.48 37.19
C GLY A 6 55.34 5.37 36.66
N LYS A 7 54.90 4.54 35.69
CA LYS A 7 55.76 3.74 34.77
C LYS A 7 54.94 3.06 33.66
N ARG A 8 55.32 3.31 32.40
CA ARG A 8 55.01 2.47 31.22
C ARG A 8 55.99 1.28 31.17
N PRO A 9 55.64 0.16 30.49
CA PRO A 9 56.20 -0.11 29.14
C PRO A 9 55.16 -0.70 28.16
N ARG A 10 55.07 -0.20 26.91
CA ARG A 10 55.63 -0.75 25.65
C ARG A 10 55.13 -2.14 25.21
N LEU A 11 54.22 -2.11 24.22
CA LEU A 11 54.04 -2.94 23.03
C LEU A 11 54.77 -4.30 22.96
N ALA A 12 53.98 -5.37 22.88
CA ALA A 12 54.29 -6.57 22.10
C ALA A 12 53.14 -6.83 21.11
N SER A 13 53.47 -6.79 19.83
CA SER A 13 52.58 -7.08 18.72
C SER A 13 52.24 -8.57 18.66
N ILE A 14 50.95 -8.91 18.65
CA ILE A 14 50.49 -10.21 18.14
C ILE A 14 49.35 -9.93 17.15
N ARG A 15 49.63 -10.31 15.89
CA ARG A 15 48.69 -10.37 14.78
C ARG A 15 47.49 -11.24 15.17
N CYS A 16 46.30 -10.65 15.29
CA CYS A 16 45.05 -11.38 15.19
C CYS A 16 44.37 -10.98 13.88
N ARG A 17 44.25 -11.96 12.97
CA ARG A 17 43.40 -11.90 11.78
C ARG A 17 41.96 -11.63 12.22
N ALA A 18 41.44 -10.45 11.92
CA ALA A 18 40.00 -10.21 11.91
C ALA A 18 39.44 -10.80 10.60
N GLY A 19 38.98 -12.04 10.67
CA GLY A 19 38.08 -12.58 9.67
C GLY A 19 36.78 -11.77 9.71
N VAL A 20 36.54 -10.99 8.66
CA VAL A 20 35.29 -10.25 8.46
C VAL A 20 34.18 -11.27 8.24
N ALA A 21 33.44 -11.59 9.30
CA ALA A 21 32.20 -12.31 9.20
C ALA A 21 31.15 -11.37 8.58
N ARG A 22 30.89 -11.56 7.28
CA ARG A 22 29.73 -11.01 6.57
C ARG A 22 28.46 -11.42 7.32
N ARG A 23 27.82 -10.48 8.00
CA ARG A 23 26.40 -10.57 8.35
C ARG A 23 25.65 -9.56 7.48
N SER A 24 24.82 -10.09 6.59
CA SER A 24 23.78 -9.33 5.90
C SER A 24 22.87 -8.67 6.93
N PRO A 25 22.44 -7.41 6.76
CA PRO A 25 21.48 -6.80 7.66
C PRO A 25 20.09 -7.33 7.31
N CYS A 26 19.51 -8.15 8.20
CA CYS A 26 18.09 -8.44 8.18
C CYS A 26 17.31 -7.18 8.50
N ILE A 27 16.21 -6.96 7.79
CA ILE A 27 15.20 -5.93 8.05
C ILE A 27 14.76 -6.07 9.52
N VAL A 28 15.19 -5.15 10.38
CA VAL A 28 14.76 -5.08 11.78
C VAL A 28 13.44 -4.33 11.79
N GLY A 29 12.36 -5.11 11.74
CA GLY A 29 11.01 -4.58 11.75
C GLY A 29 9.95 -5.60 12.16
N CYS A 30 10.28 -6.58 13.01
CA CYS A 30 9.28 -7.38 13.74
C CYS A 30 9.92 -8.27 14.83
N LEU A 31 10.74 -7.73 15.73
CA LEU A 31 11.22 -8.46 16.90
C LEU A 31 11.40 -7.48 18.07
N THR A 32 10.30 -6.95 18.57
CA THR A 32 10.25 -6.31 19.89
C THR A 32 9.12 -6.94 20.70
N TYR A 33 9.20 -8.26 20.85
CA TYR A 33 8.84 -9.04 22.05
C TYR A 33 9.47 -10.42 21.90
N SER A 34 10.79 -10.47 22.03
CA SER A 34 11.50 -11.71 22.38
C SER A 34 12.54 -11.33 23.42
N THR A 35 12.06 -10.98 24.61
CA THR A 35 12.90 -11.14 25.81
C THR A 35 13.11 -12.63 26.01
N GLU A 36 14.35 -13.07 25.82
CA GLU A 36 14.88 -14.43 25.98
C GLU A 36 14.81 -14.97 27.44
N ALA A 37 13.74 -14.66 28.18
CA ALA A 37 13.57 -15.12 29.56
C ALA A 37 12.09 -15.23 29.93
N CYS A 38 11.38 -16.18 29.27
CA CYS A 38 10.23 -16.92 29.80
C CYS A 38 9.62 -17.78 28.68
N ILE A 39 10.36 -18.75 28.15
CA ILE A 39 9.72 -19.91 27.51
C ILE A 39 9.22 -20.80 28.65
N ALA A 40 8.13 -20.38 29.31
CA ALA A 40 7.20 -21.35 29.80
C ALA A 40 6.64 -22.03 28.54
N ALA A 41 6.84 -23.34 28.40
CA ALA A 41 6.52 -24.09 27.19
C ALA A 41 5.01 -24.04 26.92
N HIS A 42 4.55 -23.00 26.21
CA HIS A 42 3.16 -22.89 25.76
C HIS A 42 2.81 -24.12 24.93
N THR A 43 1.66 -24.72 25.23
CA THR A 43 1.14 -25.83 24.43
C THR A 43 0.93 -25.37 22.99
N ARG A 44 1.02 -26.29 22.02
CA ARG A 44 0.78 -26.00 20.59
C ARG A 44 -0.50 -25.19 20.35
N ARG A 45 -1.55 -25.46 21.12
CA ARG A 45 -2.84 -24.76 21.05
C ARG A 45 -2.78 -23.32 21.56
N GLU A 46 -2.05 -23.07 22.64
CA GLU A 46 -1.83 -21.70 23.14
C GLU A 46 -1.07 -20.87 22.11
N GLN A 47 -0.07 -21.45 21.44
CA GLN A 47 0.66 -20.80 20.36
C GLN A 47 -0.24 -20.47 19.16
N VAL A 48 -1.15 -21.38 18.78
CA VAL A 48 -2.17 -21.11 17.76
C VAL A 48 -3.08 -19.96 18.18
N LYS A 49 -3.63 -19.99 19.40
CA LYS A 49 -4.50 -18.91 19.90
C LYS A 49 -3.79 -17.55 19.92
N LEU A 50 -2.53 -17.51 20.35
CA LEU A 50 -1.73 -16.29 20.39
C LEU A 50 -1.43 -15.76 18.97
N THR A 51 -1.16 -16.66 18.02
CA THR A 51 -0.96 -16.30 16.62
C THR A 51 -2.25 -15.78 15.98
N CYS A 52 -3.41 -16.40 16.26
CA CYS A 52 -4.71 -15.91 15.81
C CYS A 52 -5.00 -14.50 16.36
N ARG A 53 -4.76 -14.24 17.65
CA ARG A 53 -4.91 -12.89 18.24
C ARG A 53 -3.98 -11.87 17.57
N SER A 54 -2.74 -12.25 17.31
CA SER A 54 -1.76 -11.40 16.61
C SER A 54 -2.24 -11.04 15.21
N LEU A 55 -2.83 -11.98 14.48
CA LEU A 55 -3.39 -11.74 13.15
C LEU A 55 -4.61 -10.80 13.20
N HIS A 56 -5.49 -10.94 14.18
CA HIS A 56 -6.60 -9.99 14.39
C HIS A 56 -6.10 -8.57 14.75
N SER A 57 -5.03 -8.48 15.55
CA SER A 57 -4.38 -7.20 15.82
C SER A 57 -3.75 -6.59 14.57
N ALA A 58 -3.10 -7.42 13.74
CA ALA A 58 -2.53 -6.99 12.46
C ALA A 58 -3.62 -6.45 11.53
N LEU A 59 -4.80 -7.08 11.50
CA LEU A 59 -5.97 -6.61 10.75
C LEU A 59 -6.39 -5.19 11.18
N GLY A 60 -6.55 -4.96 12.49
CA GLY A 60 -6.89 -3.63 13.01
C GLY A 60 -5.86 -2.56 12.62
N SER A 61 -4.58 -2.94 12.57
CA SER A 61 -3.48 -2.05 12.17
C SER A 61 -3.46 -1.70 10.68
N LEU A 62 -4.19 -2.44 9.82
CA LEU A 62 -4.27 -2.11 8.38
C LEU A 62 -4.88 -0.74 8.15
N LEU A 63 -5.86 -0.35 8.98
CA LEU A 63 -6.52 0.94 8.88
C LEU A 63 -5.59 2.11 9.22
N GLU A 64 -4.56 1.86 10.03
CA GLU A 64 -3.56 2.88 10.39
C GLU A 64 -2.58 3.13 9.24
N ASP A 65 -2.31 2.12 8.42
CA ASP A 65 -1.34 2.18 7.34
C ASP A 65 -2.03 2.20 5.97
N ARG A 66 -2.21 3.41 5.45
CA ARG A 66 -2.86 3.62 4.14
C ARG A 66 -2.19 2.84 3.01
N GLN A 67 -0.91 2.48 3.11
CA GLN A 67 -0.22 1.72 2.05
C GLN A 67 -0.86 0.35 1.82
N CYS A 68 -1.45 -0.26 2.86
CA CYS A 68 -2.15 -1.54 2.75
C CYS A 68 -3.35 -1.49 1.78
N LEU A 69 -3.88 -0.32 1.46
CA LEU A 69 -5.03 -0.17 0.56
C LEU A 69 -4.64 -0.29 -0.91
N TYR A 70 -3.41 0.10 -1.26
CA TYR A 70 -2.97 0.22 -2.67
C TYR A 70 -1.64 -0.48 -2.97
N ARG A 71 -0.97 -1.07 -1.97
CA ARG A 71 0.24 -1.89 -2.13
C ARG A 71 -0.02 -3.28 -1.56
N GLU A 72 -0.28 -4.23 -2.46
CA GLU A 72 -0.48 -5.64 -2.10
C GLU A 72 0.71 -6.20 -1.32
N ALA A 73 1.95 -5.88 -1.74
CA ALA A 73 3.16 -6.30 -1.03
C ALA A 73 3.16 -5.88 0.45
N VAL A 74 2.62 -4.70 0.79
CA VAL A 74 2.54 -4.22 2.18
C VAL A 74 1.47 -5.00 2.95
N LEU A 75 0.30 -5.24 2.34
CA LEU A 75 -0.75 -6.08 2.93
C LEU A 75 -0.23 -7.50 3.22
N THR A 76 0.41 -8.12 2.23
CA THR A 76 1.05 -9.44 2.31
C THR A 76 2.12 -9.47 3.40
N SER A 77 2.98 -8.45 3.49
CA SER A 77 4.02 -8.37 4.52
C SER A 77 3.46 -8.33 5.95
N LYS A 78 2.27 -7.72 6.15
CA LYS A 78 1.62 -7.63 7.47
C LYS A 78 0.89 -8.90 7.87
N LEU A 79 0.27 -9.62 6.92
CA LEU A 79 -0.59 -10.77 7.22
C LEU A 79 0.15 -12.10 7.06
N SER A 80 0.91 -12.29 5.98
CA SER A 80 1.51 -13.58 5.63
C SER A 80 2.42 -14.20 6.69
N PRO A 81 3.25 -13.45 7.46
CA PRO A 81 4.07 -14.06 8.51
C PRO A 81 3.25 -14.83 9.55
N HIS A 82 2.12 -14.25 9.98
CA HIS A 82 1.22 -14.88 10.94
C HIS A 82 0.45 -16.06 10.33
N ARG A 83 0.01 -15.92 9.07
CA ARG A 83 -0.71 -16.99 8.35
C ARG A 83 0.17 -18.21 8.09
N HIS A 84 1.43 -18.00 7.72
CA HIS A 84 2.41 -19.06 7.55
C HIS A 84 2.81 -19.70 8.89
N ALA A 85 2.92 -18.91 9.96
CA ALA A 85 3.14 -19.44 11.30
C ALA A 85 1.98 -20.36 11.72
N LEU A 86 0.73 -19.97 11.47
CA LEU A 86 -0.44 -20.84 11.70
C LEU A 86 -0.38 -22.12 10.87
N GLN A 87 -0.05 -22.04 9.58
CA GLN A 87 0.09 -23.23 8.74
C GLN A 87 1.16 -24.20 9.28
N LYS A 88 2.32 -23.67 9.71
CA LYS A 88 3.39 -24.48 10.32
C LYS A 88 2.92 -25.12 11.63
N LEU A 89 2.25 -24.36 12.48
CA LEU A 89 1.71 -24.84 13.75
C LEU A 89 0.61 -25.88 13.55
N LEU A 90 -0.15 -25.86 12.46
CA LEU A 90 -1.26 -26.81 12.20
C LEU A 90 -0.79 -28.12 11.55
N ARG A 91 0.42 -28.18 10.98
CA ARG A 91 1.01 -29.41 10.42
C ARG A 91 1.65 -30.31 11.50
N ARG A 92 1.46 -31.63 11.38
CA ARG A 92 1.96 -32.65 12.33
C ARG A 92 3.44 -33.01 12.11
N ASN A 93 3.92 -32.94 10.87
CA ASN A 93 5.32 -33.20 10.48
C ASN A 93 5.84 -32.07 9.59
N PRO A 94 6.76 -31.20 10.07
CA PRO A 94 7.50 -30.32 9.16
C PRO A 94 8.47 -31.20 8.37
N THR A 95 8.15 -31.55 7.13
CA THR A 95 9.17 -32.08 6.24
C THR A 95 10.30 -31.06 6.15
N PRO A 96 11.58 -31.46 6.30
CA PRO A 96 12.69 -30.53 6.18
C PRO A 96 12.65 -29.89 4.79
N ASP A 97 12.84 -28.57 4.74
CA ASP A 97 12.94 -27.75 3.53
C ASP A 97 14.03 -28.30 2.59
N VAL A 98 13.70 -29.31 1.80
CA VAL A 98 14.49 -29.74 0.65
C VAL A 98 13.78 -29.20 -0.58
N GLY A 99 14.01 -27.92 -0.85
CA GLY A 99 14.05 -27.36 -2.19
C GLY A 99 12.88 -27.68 -3.13
N ALA A 100 11.63 -27.59 -2.67
CA ALA A 100 10.47 -27.35 -3.53
C ALA A 100 9.27 -26.97 -2.65
N VAL A 101 8.85 -25.70 -2.69
CA VAL A 101 7.54 -25.29 -2.17
C VAL A 101 6.51 -25.86 -3.15
N VAL A 102 6.18 -27.14 -3.01
CA VAL A 102 4.99 -27.69 -3.67
C VAL A 102 3.81 -27.11 -2.91
N GLU A 103 3.19 -26.10 -3.51
CA GLU A 103 1.94 -25.50 -3.03
C GLU A 103 0.83 -26.55 -3.08
N ALA A 104 0.77 -27.39 -2.06
CA ALA A 104 -0.17 -28.48 -2.02
C ALA A 104 -1.58 -27.90 -1.77
N GLU A 105 -2.47 -28.02 -2.76
CA GLU A 105 -3.89 -27.65 -2.67
C GLU A 105 -4.55 -28.27 -1.43
N LEU A 106 -5.47 -27.53 -0.81
CA LEU A 106 -6.26 -28.02 0.32
C LEU A 106 -7.23 -29.09 -0.19
N THR A 107 -7.14 -30.30 0.35
CA THR A 107 -8.09 -31.39 0.08
C THR A 107 -8.78 -31.80 1.36
N ARG A 108 -9.93 -32.48 1.22
CA ARG A 108 -10.70 -32.99 2.36
C ARG A 108 -9.85 -33.91 3.25
N GLU A 109 -9.05 -34.78 2.64
CA GLU A 109 -8.21 -35.75 3.35
C GLU A 109 -7.16 -35.04 4.21
N LYS A 110 -6.51 -34.00 3.67
CA LYS A 110 -5.51 -33.21 4.42
C LYS A 110 -6.13 -32.44 5.58
N LEU A 111 -7.36 -31.92 5.40
CA LEU A 111 -8.08 -31.23 6.46
C LEU A 111 -8.40 -32.20 7.61
N LEU A 112 -8.89 -33.39 7.28
CA LEU A 112 -9.17 -34.45 8.27
C LEU A 112 -7.88 -34.94 8.97
N GLU A 113 -6.77 -35.11 8.25
CA GLU A 113 -5.48 -35.48 8.85
C GLU A 113 -5.00 -34.41 9.86
N CYS A 114 -5.14 -33.12 9.51
CA CYS A 114 -4.81 -32.02 10.41
C CYS A 114 -5.72 -32.02 11.65
N MET A 115 -7.00 -32.33 11.46
CA MET A 115 -8.00 -32.40 12.53
C MET A 115 -7.72 -33.55 13.49
N GLU A 116 -7.43 -34.76 12.99
CA GLU A 116 -7.03 -35.90 13.83
C GLU A 116 -5.78 -35.56 14.67
N GLY A 117 -4.81 -34.88 14.06
CA GLY A 117 -3.63 -34.38 14.77
C GLY A 117 -3.93 -33.28 15.81
N TRP A 118 -5.03 -32.56 15.65
CA TRP A 118 -5.50 -31.55 16.61
C TRP A 118 -6.25 -32.20 17.78
N VAL A 119 -7.19 -33.10 17.49
CA VAL A 119 -8.02 -33.84 18.46
C VAL A 119 -7.15 -34.74 19.34
N GLY A 120 -6.19 -35.46 18.74
CA GLY A 120 -5.23 -36.31 19.47
C GLY A 120 -4.34 -35.57 20.49
N GLY A 121 -4.37 -34.23 20.51
CA GLY A 121 -3.67 -33.38 21.49
C GLY A 121 -4.45 -33.02 22.76
N GLY A 122 -5.67 -33.55 22.97
CA GLY A 122 -6.47 -33.44 24.20
C GLY A 122 -7.72 -32.53 24.11
N ASN A 123 -8.66 -32.62 25.03
CA ASN A 123 -9.98 -31.93 25.11
C ASN A 123 -10.78 -31.80 23.79
N ASP A 124 -11.78 -32.68 23.65
CA ASP A 124 -12.56 -32.96 22.44
C ASP A 124 -13.90 -32.21 22.37
N GLY A 125 -14.03 -31.08 23.08
CA GLY A 125 -15.27 -30.28 23.06
C GLY A 125 -15.48 -29.51 21.75
N GLU A 126 -16.74 -29.22 21.42
CA GLU A 126 -17.13 -28.45 20.21
C GLU A 126 -16.36 -27.12 20.06
N SER A 127 -16.11 -26.40 21.17
CA SER A 127 -15.32 -25.17 21.15
C SER A 127 -13.86 -25.38 20.68
N SER A 128 -13.29 -26.56 20.95
CA SER A 128 -11.92 -26.92 20.53
C SER A 128 -11.84 -27.18 19.02
N LEU A 129 -12.91 -27.74 18.45
CA LEU A 129 -13.04 -27.97 17.01
C LEU A 129 -13.30 -26.67 16.26
N LEU A 130 -14.15 -25.78 16.78
CA LEU A 130 -14.32 -24.43 16.22
C LEU A 130 -13.02 -23.62 16.23
N ASP A 131 -12.25 -23.70 17.33
CA ASP A 131 -10.92 -23.08 17.40
C ASP A 131 -9.98 -23.61 16.30
N PHE A 132 -10.05 -24.92 15.99
CA PHE A 132 -9.28 -25.53 14.89
C PHE A 132 -9.72 -25.01 13.52
N TYR A 133 -11.01 -25.05 13.20
CA TYR A 133 -11.52 -24.58 11.92
C TYR A 133 -11.21 -23.10 11.68
N ASN A 134 -11.39 -22.27 12.72
CA ASN A 134 -11.03 -20.86 12.66
C ASN A 134 -9.52 -20.68 12.42
N ALA A 135 -8.66 -21.48 13.06
CA ALA A 135 -7.22 -21.44 12.81
C ALA A 135 -6.83 -21.88 11.38
N ILE A 136 -7.51 -22.89 10.82
CA ILE A 136 -7.31 -23.33 9.44
C ILE A 136 -7.70 -22.22 8.46
N LEU A 137 -8.88 -21.61 8.64
CA LEU A 137 -9.36 -20.49 7.82
C LEU A 137 -8.37 -19.31 7.83
N LEU A 138 -7.83 -18.99 9.00
CA LEU A 138 -6.84 -17.91 9.14
C LEU A 138 -5.45 -18.26 8.58
N SER A 139 -5.13 -19.54 8.40
CA SER A 139 -3.81 -19.97 7.92
C SER A 139 -3.58 -19.66 6.43
N SER A 140 -2.34 -19.78 5.98
CA SER A 140 -1.99 -19.66 4.54
C SER A 140 -2.37 -20.89 3.70
N VAL A 141 -3.03 -21.88 4.29
CA VAL A 141 -3.56 -23.04 3.57
C VAL A 141 -4.79 -22.65 2.75
N VAL A 142 -5.63 -21.77 3.29
CA VAL A 142 -6.82 -21.25 2.61
C VAL A 142 -6.42 -20.08 1.71
N LYS A 143 -6.60 -20.24 0.40
CA LYS A 143 -6.21 -19.23 -0.60
C LYS A 143 -7.40 -18.66 -1.36
N SER A 144 -8.51 -19.39 -1.40
CA SER A 144 -9.66 -19.08 -2.24
C SER A 144 -11.00 -19.29 -1.50
N ASP A 145 -12.08 -18.79 -2.09
CA ASP A 145 -13.45 -19.08 -1.64
C ASP A 145 -13.79 -20.58 -1.75
N ALA A 146 -13.20 -21.30 -2.72
CA ALA A 146 -13.38 -22.75 -2.82
C ALA A 146 -12.82 -23.49 -1.60
N ASP A 147 -11.66 -23.06 -1.10
CA ASP A 147 -11.06 -23.60 0.12
C ASP A 147 -11.93 -23.31 1.35
N VAL A 148 -12.52 -22.11 1.42
CA VAL A 148 -13.46 -21.74 2.48
C VAL A 148 -14.67 -22.68 2.48
N ARG A 149 -15.29 -22.89 1.31
CA ARG A 149 -16.45 -23.80 1.19
C ARG A 149 -16.10 -25.22 1.58
N LEU A 150 -14.93 -25.72 1.16
CA LEU A 150 -14.45 -27.05 1.56
C LEU A 150 -14.36 -27.17 3.09
N VAL A 151 -13.81 -26.16 3.78
CA VAL A 151 -13.74 -26.15 5.24
C VAL A 151 -15.13 -26.14 5.87
N LEU A 152 -16.04 -25.32 5.35
CA LEU A 152 -17.43 -25.23 5.84
C LEU A 152 -18.21 -26.52 5.61
N ASP A 153 -18.03 -27.19 4.47
CA ASP A 153 -18.67 -28.46 4.16
C ASP A 153 -18.17 -29.58 5.08
N VAL A 154 -16.86 -29.64 5.37
CA VAL A 154 -16.35 -30.60 6.36
C VAL A 154 -16.87 -30.29 7.77
N MET A 155 -16.85 -29.02 8.18
CA MET A 155 -17.36 -28.61 9.49
C MET A 155 -18.85 -28.98 9.69
N ARG A 156 -19.69 -28.81 8.66
CA ARG A 156 -21.11 -29.14 8.71
C ARG A 156 -21.38 -30.64 8.54
N ASP A 157 -20.78 -31.26 7.52
CA ASP A 157 -21.15 -32.61 7.10
C ASP A 157 -20.44 -33.69 7.93
N HIS A 158 -19.23 -33.43 8.42
CA HIS A 158 -18.47 -34.36 9.25
C HIS A 158 -18.69 -34.15 10.75
N ASP A 159 -18.56 -32.90 11.23
CA ASP A 159 -18.61 -32.59 12.67
C ASP A 159 -19.95 -32.03 13.14
N GLN A 160 -20.90 -31.79 12.24
CA GLN A 160 -22.22 -31.22 12.55
C GLN A 160 -22.15 -29.86 13.27
N LEU A 161 -21.10 -29.09 13.00
CA LEU A 161 -20.87 -27.78 13.62
C LEU A 161 -21.39 -26.65 12.72
N GLU A 162 -22.05 -25.67 13.34
CA GLU A 162 -22.46 -24.44 12.67
C GLU A 162 -21.41 -23.33 12.82
N PRO A 163 -21.24 -22.46 11.80
CA PRO A 163 -20.35 -21.31 11.90
C PRO A 163 -20.74 -20.37 13.05
N ASN A 164 -19.75 -19.95 13.83
CA ASN A 164 -19.91 -18.90 14.84
C ASN A 164 -19.38 -17.54 14.30
N VAL A 165 -19.46 -16.51 15.13
CA VAL A 165 -19.02 -15.14 14.75
C VAL A 165 -17.54 -15.13 14.35
N ASP A 166 -16.69 -15.83 15.11
CA ASP A 166 -15.26 -15.91 14.83
C ASP A 166 -14.97 -16.66 13.53
N THR A 167 -15.79 -17.64 13.16
CA THR A 167 -15.72 -18.31 11.85
C THR A 167 -15.97 -17.34 10.70
N TYR A 168 -17.01 -16.52 10.78
CA TYR A 168 -17.26 -15.52 9.74
C TYR A 168 -16.17 -14.44 9.66
N ILE A 169 -15.60 -14.04 10.80
CA ILE A 169 -14.44 -13.14 10.83
C ILE A 169 -13.24 -13.81 10.16
N ALA A 170 -12.97 -15.08 10.47
CA ALA A 170 -11.87 -15.85 9.88
C ALA A 170 -12.00 -16.00 8.37
N ILE A 171 -13.22 -16.22 7.86
CA ILE A 171 -13.52 -16.27 6.43
C ILE A 171 -13.23 -14.93 5.75
N MET A 172 -13.76 -13.82 6.28
CA MET A 172 -13.50 -12.51 5.67
C MET A 172 -12.00 -12.18 5.70
N LEU A 173 -11.31 -12.54 6.78
CA LEU A 173 -9.87 -12.39 6.92
C LEU A 173 -9.08 -13.19 5.88
N SER A 174 -9.46 -14.44 5.64
CA SER A 174 -8.81 -15.28 4.64
C SER A 174 -8.98 -14.72 3.23
N LEU A 175 -10.16 -14.15 2.93
CA LEU A 175 -10.46 -13.50 1.65
C LEU A 175 -9.71 -12.18 1.46
N ILE A 176 -9.61 -11.35 2.51
CA ILE A 176 -8.80 -10.12 2.49
C ILE A 176 -7.32 -10.48 2.22
N ALA A 177 -6.81 -11.50 2.91
CA ALA A 177 -5.41 -11.89 2.82
C ALA A 177 -5.09 -12.73 1.58
N GLY A 178 -6.10 -13.32 0.92
CA GLY A 178 -5.99 -14.04 -0.34
C GLY A 178 -6.29 -13.19 -1.57
N ARG A 179 -6.44 -11.86 -1.41
CA ARG A 179 -6.60 -10.91 -2.52
C ARG A 179 -5.40 -11.02 -3.46
N GLY A 180 -5.59 -11.61 -4.63
CA GLY A 180 -4.65 -11.53 -5.76
C GLY A 180 -4.99 -10.39 -6.72
N GLU A 181 -4.36 -10.40 -7.91
CA GLU A 181 -4.46 -9.33 -8.92
C GLU A 181 -5.89 -9.01 -9.39
N SER A 182 -6.84 -9.94 -9.26
CA SER A 182 -8.29 -9.67 -9.46
C SER A 182 -9.05 -9.69 -8.13
N SER A 183 -9.33 -8.50 -7.60
CA SER A 183 -9.83 -8.31 -6.23
C SER A 183 -11.36 -8.44 -6.06
N ARG A 184 -12.12 -8.38 -7.16
CA ARG A 184 -13.60 -8.37 -7.12
C ARG A 184 -14.23 -9.67 -6.60
N PRO A 185 -13.82 -10.88 -7.04
CA PRO A 185 -14.46 -12.11 -6.61
C PRO A 185 -14.31 -12.35 -5.10
N ALA A 186 -13.17 -11.99 -4.52
CA ALA A 186 -12.92 -12.12 -3.10
C ALA A 186 -13.77 -11.12 -2.28
N ALA A 187 -14.02 -9.92 -2.80
CA ALA A 187 -14.84 -8.90 -2.14
C ALA A 187 -16.32 -9.33 -2.10
N ASP A 188 -16.83 -9.80 -3.25
CA ASP A 188 -18.19 -10.32 -3.36
C ASP A 188 -18.42 -11.52 -2.43
N ALA A 189 -17.43 -12.41 -2.31
CA ALA A 189 -17.46 -13.52 -1.36
C ALA A 189 -17.53 -13.04 0.10
N ALA A 190 -16.72 -12.05 0.49
CA ALA A 190 -16.76 -11.50 1.85
C ALA A 190 -18.13 -10.91 2.19
N PHE A 191 -18.74 -10.17 1.26
CA PHE A 191 -20.10 -9.63 1.42
C PHE A 191 -21.17 -10.70 1.43
N TYR A 192 -21.00 -11.76 0.63
CA TYR A 192 -21.88 -12.93 0.66
C TYR A 192 -21.88 -13.59 2.03
N TYR A 193 -20.70 -13.84 2.63
CA TYR A 193 -20.63 -14.50 3.94
C TYR A 193 -21.18 -13.63 5.07
N PHE A 194 -20.94 -12.31 5.03
CA PHE A 194 -21.57 -11.40 5.98
C PHE A 194 -23.10 -11.38 5.83
N GLY A 195 -23.59 -11.24 4.59
CA GLY A 195 -25.02 -11.28 4.30
C GLY A 195 -25.67 -12.63 4.66
N HIS A 196 -24.95 -13.73 4.50
CA HIS A 196 -25.37 -15.06 4.94
C HIS A 196 -25.51 -15.11 6.46
N ALA A 197 -24.50 -14.66 7.21
CA ALA A 197 -24.54 -14.61 8.67
C ALA A 197 -25.77 -13.81 9.15
N LEU A 198 -25.97 -12.62 8.57
CA LEU A 198 -27.11 -11.75 8.87
C LEU A 198 -28.46 -12.42 8.57
N LYS A 199 -28.60 -13.04 7.40
CA LYS A 199 -29.85 -13.69 6.97
C LYS A 199 -30.17 -14.96 7.77
N SER A 200 -29.17 -15.78 8.05
CA SER A 200 -29.36 -17.09 8.68
C SER A 200 -29.44 -17.01 10.21
N ARG A 201 -28.70 -16.10 10.85
CA ARG A 201 -28.60 -15.99 12.31
C ARG A 201 -29.32 -14.77 12.89
N GLY A 202 -29.73 -13.82 12.05
CA GLY A 202 -30.40 -12.59 12.44
C GLY A 202 -29.45 -11.47 12.88
N GLU A 203 -30.03 -10.28 13.13
CA GLU A 203 -29.28 -9.06 13.48
C GLU A 203 -28.53 -9.17 14.82
N SER A 204 -29.10 -9.89 15.80
CA SER A 204 -28.51 -10.05 17.13
C SER A 204 -27.21 -10.87 17.13
N PHE A 205 -26.93 -11.62 16.07
CA PHE A 205 -25.69 -12.37 15.90
C PHE A 205 -24.54 -11.48 15.42
N ILE A 206 -24.83 -10.31 14.83
CA ILE A 206 -23.83 -9.44 14.25
C ILE A 206 -23.20 -8.56 15.33
N THR A 207 -22.00 -8.96 15.77
CA THR A 207 -21.24 -8.24 16.80
C THR A 207 -20.47 -7.03 16.23
N ASP A 208 -20.02 -6.14 17.12
CA ASP A 208 -19.12 -5.03 16.81
C ASP A 208 -17.87 -5.45 16.03
N LYS A 209 -17.30 -6.61 16.38
CA LYS A 209 -16.13 -7.17 15.69
C LYS A 209 -16.46 -7.61 14.27
N LEU A 210 -17.65 -8.18 14.06
CA LEU A 210 -18.08 -8.61 12.73
C LEU A 210 -18.37 -7.41 11.82
N TRP A 211 -19.04 -6.37 12.36
CA TRP A 211 -19.20 -5.09 11.68
C TRP A 211 -17.86 -4.43 11.34
N GLY A 212 -16.93 -4.39 12.31
CA GLY A 212 -15.58 -3.88 12.08
C GLY A 212 -14.86 -4.61 10.95
N THR A 213 -14.96 -5.94 10.92
CA THR A 213 -14.31 -6.78 9.90
C THR A 213 -14.90 -6.54 8.51
N LEU A 214 -16.23 -6.43 8.39
CA LEU A 214 -16.90 -6.10 7.13
C LEU A 214 -16.38 -4.79 6.55
N PHE A 215 -16.33 -3.71 7.35
CA PHE A 215 -15.87 -2.41 6.85
C PHE A 215 -14.37 -2.38 6.56
N ILE A 216 -13.55 -3.18 7.27
CA ILE A 216 -12.15 -3.38 6.88
C ILE A 216 -12.07 -4.04 5.51
N ALA A 217 -12.90 -5.06 5.25
CA ALA A 217 -13.02 -5.66 3.91
C ALA A 217 -13.43 -4.60 2.88
N CYS A 218 -14.43 -3.76 3.17
CA CYS A 218 -14.82 -2.66 2.29
C CYS A 218 -13.63 -1.74 1.94
N ALA A 219 -12.85 -1.34 2.96
CA ALA A 219 -11.71 -0.45 2.81
C ALA A 219 -10.57 -1.09 2.00
N VAL A 220 -10.16 -2.31 2.35
CA VAL A 220 -8.99 -2.99 1.76
C VAL A 220 -9.29 -3.53 0.36
N MET A 221 -10.54 -3.93 0.09
CA MET A 221 -10.94 -4.54 -1.18
C MET A 221 -11.59 -3.57 -2.16
N GLU A 222 -11.53 -2.25 -1.86
CA GLU A 222 -12.02 -1.18 -2.74
C GLU A 222 -13.50 -1.35 -3.14
N ALA A 223 -14.34 -1.63 -2.14
CA ALA A 223 -15.77 -1.84 -2.38
C ALA A 223 -16.43 -0.65 -3.07
N ALA A 224 -17.44 -0.91 -3.90
CA ALA A 224 -18.20 0.14 -4.56
C ALA A 224 -18.93 1.02 -3.53
N GLY A 225 -18.95 2.34 -3.74
CA GLY A 225 -19.52 3.29 -2.77
C GLY A 225 -20.98 3.01 -2.41
N LYS A 226 -21.80 2.54 -3.37
CA LYS A 226 -23.20 2.15 -3.11
C LYS A 226 -23.31 1.00 -2.10
N ILE A 227 -22.39 0.03 -2.15
CA ILE A 227 -22.35 -1.10 -1.22
C ILE A 227 -21.97 -0.62 0.18
N VAL A 228 -20.99 0.29 0.27
CA VAL A 228 -20.58 0.90 1.54
C VAL A 228 -21.72 1.70 2.16
N ASP A 229 -22.46 2.48 1.36
CA ASP A 229 -23.63 3.23 1.82
C ASP A 229 -24.72 2.29 2.37
N GLN A 230 -25.03 1.20 1.65
CA GLN A 230 -26.03 0.21 2.08
C GLN A 230 -25.66 -0.46 3.42
N TRP A 231 -24.40 -0.89 3.57
CA TRP A 231 -23.94 -1.49 4.82
C TRP A 231 -23.88 -0.47 5.95
N TRP A 232 -23.55 0.79 5.66
CA TRP A 232 -23.52 1.86 6.64
C TRP A 232 -24.91 2.19 7.17
N ASP A 233 -25.89 2.35 6.27
CA ASP A 233 -27.27 2.64 6.65
C ASP A 233 -27.86 1.48 7.46
N LEU A 234 -27.54 0.23 7.10
CA LEU A 234 -27.94 -0.94 7.88
C LEU A 234 -27.29 -0.97 9.26
N LEU A 235 -25.98 -0.75 9.36
CA LEU A 235 -25.27 -0.65 10.64
C LEU A 235 -25.92 0.40 11.55
N VAL A 236 -26.14 1.60 11.01
CA VAL A 236 -26.76 2.70 11.74
C VAL A 236 -28.14 2.31 12.25
N LYS A 237 -28.97 1.72 11.40
CA LYS A 237 -30.32 1.25 11.76
C LYS A 237 -30.28 0.19 12.86
N THR A 238 -29.41 -0.81 12.76
CA THR A 238 -29.29 -1.87 13.77
C THR A 238 -28.84 -1.31 15.12
N CYS A 239 -27.86 -0.39 15.13
CA CYS A 239 -27.45 0.30 16.36
C CYS A 239 -28.54 1.21 16.93
N GLU A 240 -29.35 1.87 16.09
CA GLU A 240 -30.52 2.66 16.53
C GLU A 240 -31.56 1.81 17.24
N VAL A 241 -31.95 0.69 16.63
CA VAL A 241 -32.93 -0.24 17.21
C VAL A 241 -32.44 -0.78 18.56
N ALA A 242 -31.14 -1.06 18.67
CA ALA A 242 -30.52 -1.52 19.91
C ALA A 242 -30.21 -0.41 20.92
N SER A 243 -30.44 0.88 20.57
CA SER A 243 -29.97 2.04 21.35
C SER A 243 -28.47 1.98 21.72
N ALA A 244 -27.66 1.40 20.83
CA ALA A 244 -26.23 1.15 21.02
C ALA A 244 -25.36 2.18 20.27
N PRO A 245 -24.16 2.50 20.78
CA PRO A 245 -23.16 3.28 20.05
C PRO A 245 -22.62 2.52 18.82
N LEU A 246 -21.98 3.24 17.90
CA LEU A 246 -21.40 2.61 16.71
C LEU A 246 -20.07 1.89 17.02
N PRO A 247 -19.77 0.73 16.41
CA PRO A 247 -18.47 0.08 16.55
C PRO A 247 -17.34 0.96 16.00
N TYR A 248 -16.36 1.33 16.82
CA TYR A 248 -15.28 2.23 16.44
C TYR A 248 -14.50 1.72 15.21
N THR A 249 -14.21 0.41 15.16
CA THR A 249 -13.47 -0.19 14.04
C THR A 249 -14.23 -0.03 12.72
N ALA A 250 -15.56 -0.16 12.73
CA ALA A 250 -16.39 0.04 11.54
C ALA A 250 -16.34 1.50 11.08
N VAL A 251 -16.45 2.46 12.02
CA VAL A 251 -16.32 3.90 11.73
C VAL A 251 -14.94 4.21 11.15
N HIS A 252 -13.87 3.77 11.80
CA HIS A 252 -12.49 4.02 11.35
C HIS A 252 -12.26 3.44 9.94
N ALA A 253 -12.77 2.25 9.66
CA ALA A 253 -12.66 1.62 8.36
C ALA A 253 -13.49 2.35 7.28
N ALA A 254 -14.72 2.79 7.61
CA ALA A 254 -15.54 3.59 6.70
C ALA A 254 -14.86 4.92 6.33
N LEU A 255 -14.32 5.66 7.32
CA LEU A 255 -13.57 6.89 7.05
C LEU A 255 -12.28 6.62 6.26
N THR A 256 -11.63 5.49 6.51
CA THR A 256 -10.45 5.05 5.75
C THR A 256 -10.81 4.82 4.29
N TRP A 257 -11.91 4.13 4.00
CA TRP A 257 -12.44 3.96 2.64
C TRP A 257 -12.77 5.31 1.99
N CYS A 258 -13.42 6.24 2.69
CA CYS A 258 -13.71 7.57 2.15
C CYS A 258 -12.42 8.35 1.83
N SER A 259 -11.41 8.27 2.71
CA SER A 259 -10.12 8.95 2.51
C SER A 259 -9.30 8.37 1.35
N ALA A 260 -9.46 7.08 1.07
CA ALA A 260 -8.86 6.43 -0.09
C ALA A 260 -9.49 6.95 -1.40
N ASN A 261 -10.83 7.05 -1.41
CA ASN A 261 -11.62 7.52 -2.55
C ASN A 261 -11.71 9.06 -2.68
N ARG A 262 -11.16 9.81 -1.71
CA ARG A 262 -11.19 11.29 -1.64
C ARG A 262 -12.62 11.84 -1.60
N ASP A 263 -13.51 11.12 -0.94
CA ASP A 263 -14.93 11.46 -0.84
C ASP A 263 -15.21 12.31 0.40
N VAL A 264 -15.29 13.63 0.20
CA VAL A 264 -15.50 14.60 1.28
C VAL A 264 -16.93 14.52 1.84
N GLU A 265 -17.93 14.28 1.00
CA GLU A 265 -19.32 14.23 1.44
C GLU A 265 -19.55 13.05 2.38
N ARG A 266 -19.13 11.85 1.95
CA ARG A 266 -19.29 10.63 2.76
C ARG A 266 -18.46 10.69 4.03
N VAL A 267 -17.21 11.18 3.96
CA VAL A 267 -16.35 11.23 5.17
C VAL A 267 -16.96 12.14 6.24
N MET A 268 -17.52 13.30 5.84
CA MET A 268 -18.16 14.22 6.77
C MET A 268 -19.46 13.64 7.31
N ARG A 269 -20.30 13.05 6.45
CA ARG A 269 -21.54 12.38 6.87
C ARG A 269 -21.27 11.28 7.89
N PHE A 270 -20.34 10.37 7.60
CA PHE A 270 -20.01 9.25 8.48
C PHE A 270 -19.39 9.73 9.80
N PHE A 271 -18.50 10.72 9.76
CA PHE A 271 -17.92 11.30 10.98
C PHE A 271 -18.98 11.99 11.85
N HIS A 272 -19.88 12.77 11.25
CA HIS A 272 -20.97 13.41 12.00
C HIS A 272 -21.94 12.41 12.60
N THR A 273 -22.31 11.36 11.87
CA THR A 273 -23.16 10.27 12.39
C THR A 273 -22.48 9.54 13.55
N ALA A 274 -21.17 9.29 13.47
CA ALA A 274 -20.41 8.69 14.56
C ALA A 274 -20.34 9.61 15.78
N ASN A 275 -20.08 10.91 15.59
CA ASN A 275 -20.03 11.86 16.70
C ASN A 275 -21.40 12.04 17.36
N SER A 276 -22.50 12.07 16.60
CA SER A 276 -23.84 12.27 17.16
C SER A 276 -24.37 11.05 17.92
N LYS A 277 -23.96 9.84 17.54
CA LYS A 277 -24.39 8.58 18.19
C LYS A 277 -23.47 8.11 19.29
N GLY A 278 -22.21 8.52 19.28
CA GLY A 278 -21.17 7.94 20.11
C GLY A 278 -20.61 6.67 19.47
N VAL A 279 -19.45 6.24 19.96
CA VAL A 279 -18.74 5.06 19.46
C VAL A 279 -18.27 4.17 20.60
N VAL A 280 -18.19 2.86 20.37
CA VAL A 280 -17.63 1.90 21.32
C VAL A 280 -16.37 1.25 20.77
N VAL A 281 -15.33 1.24 21.57
CA VAL A 281 -14.06 0.57 21.29
C VAL A 281 -14.05 -0.73 22.08
N VAL A 282 -14.03 -1.85 21.37
CA VAL A 282 -13.87 -3.18 21.98
C VAL A 282 -12.42 -3.61 21.79
N PRO A 283 -11.56 -3.53 22.83
CA PRO A 283 -10.16 -3.93 22.73
C PRO A 283 -10.01 -5.43 22.47
N ALA A 284 -8.96 -5.81 21.74
CA ALA A 284 -8.72 -7.20 21.35
C ALA A 284 -8.33 -8.12 22.53
N ASN A 285 -7.90 -7.54 23.66
CA ASN A 285 -7.30 -8.26 24.79
C ASN A 285 -8.31 -8.69 25.87
N GLY A 286 -9.62 -8.52 25.63
CA GLY A 286 -10.65 -8.83 26.63
C GLY A 286 -10.77 -7.79 27.75
N GLU A 287 -10.13 -6.63 27.58
CA GLU A 287 -10.36 -5.45 28.42
C GLU A 287 -11.80 -4.94 28.24
N LEU A 288 -12.27 -4.17 29.23
CA LEU A 288 -13.61 -3.61 29.22
C LEU A 288 -13.80 -2.68 28.00
N PRO A 289 -14.96 -2.74 27.31
CA PRO A 289 -15.27 -1.82 26.24
C PRO A 289 -15.18 -0.36 26.71
N CYS A 290 -14.53 0.49 25.91
CA CYS A 290 -14.48 1.93 26.14
C CYS A 290 -15.54 2.60 25.27
N ALA A 291 -16.55 3.20 25.89
CA ALA A 291 -17.54 4.02 25.21
C ALA A 291 -17.06 5.47 25.13
N ILE A 292 -17.21 6.08 23.95
CA ILE A 292 -17.07 7.51 23.73
C ILE A 292 -18.48 8.04 23.47
N ASP A 293 -18.97 8.87 24.38
CA ASP A 293 -20.33 9.38 24.34
C ASP A 293 -20.59 10.30 23.13
N ARG A 294 -21.86 10.64 22.94
CA ARG A 294 -22.31 11.57 21.91
C ARG A 294 -21.60 12.92 22.06
N GLY A 295 -21.01 13.43 20.98
CA GLY A 295 -20.16 14.63 20.98
C GLY A 295 -18.71 14.39 21.39
N GLY A 296 -18.41 13.24 21.99
CA GLY A 296 -17.12 12.92 22.58
C GLY A 296 -15.96 12.78 21.57
N LEU A 297 -16.23 12.68 20.26
CA LEU A 297 -15.15 12.72 19.25
C LEU A 297 -14.60 14.14 19.02
N THR A 298 -15.31 15.16 19.50
CA THR A 298 -14.99 16.58 19.31
C THR A 298 -14.77 17.34 20.62
N GLU A 299 -14.86 16.64 21.75
CA GLU A 299 -14.67 17.17 23.10
C GLU A 299 -13.33 16.73 23.69
N PRO A 300 -12.67 17.57 24.49
CA PRO A 300 -11.40 17.21 25.11
C PRO A 300 -11.61 16.07 26.12
N SER A 301 -10.68 15.13 26.16
CA SER A 301 -10.67 14.02 27.11
C SER A 301 -9.29 13.85 27.71
N GLU A 302 -9.21 13.48 28.99
CA GLU A 302 -7.94 13.13 29.64
C GLU A 302 -7.51 11.68 29.32
N ASP A 303 -8.42 10.86 28.81
CA ASP A 303 -8.14 9.47 28.46
C ASP A 303 -7.34 9.37 27.15
N LYS A 304 -6.13 8.82 27.25
CA LYS A 304 -5.21 8.60 26.13
C LYS A 304 -5.80 7.67 25.06
N LEU A 305 -6.64 6.70 25.42
CA LEU A 305 -7.31 5.83 24.47
C LEU A 305 -8.32 6.62 23.63
N VAL A 306 -9.13 7.46 24.29
CA VAL A 306 -10.10 8.34 23.61
C VAL A 306 -9.37 9.32 22.69
N GLN A 307 -8.32 9.97 23.17
CA GLN A 307 -7.52 10.87 22.33
C GLN A 307 -6.90 10.12 21.13
N MET A 308 -6.44 8.87 21.31
CA MET A 308 -5.89 8.09 20.20
C MET A 308 -6.97 7.77 19.16
N CYS A 309 -8.17 7.45 19.61
CA CYS A 309 -9.33 7.25 18.75
C CYS A 309 -9.69 8.51 17.97
N GLN A 310 -9.74 9.66 18.65
CA GLN A 310 -9.96 10.98 18.03
C GLN A 310 -8.88 11.28 16.98
N LEU A 311 -7.60 11.15 17.33
CA LEU A 311 -6.48 11.39 16.41
C LEU A 311 -6.61 10.54 15.14
N LYS A 312 -6.84 9.23 15.30
CA LYS A 312 -7.02 8.29 14.18
C LYS A 312 -8.14 8.70 13.22
N LEU A 313 -9.30 9.14 13.73
CA LEU A 313 -10.41 9.58 12.87
C LEU A 313 -10.14 10.94 12.23
N LEU A 314 -9.59 11.90 12.99
CA LEU A 314 -9.26 13.24 12.51
C LEU A 314 -8.23 13.21 11.37
N VAL A 315 -7.21 12.36 11.47
CA VAL A 315 -6.23 12.26 10.36
C VAL A 315 -6.87 11.72 9.09
N LYS A 316 -7.92 10.88 9.16
CA LYS A 316 -8.65 10.43 7.96
C LYS A 316 -9.39 11.58 7.29
N LEU A 317 -10.06 12.46 8.06
CA LEU A 317 -10.69 13.67 7.51
C LEU A 317 -9.68 14.54 6.76
N MET A 318 -8.52 14.77 7.36
CA MET A 318 -7.47 15.58 6.77
C MET A 318 -6.91 14.97 5.49
N VAL A 319 -6.70 13.65 5.48
CA VAL A 319 -6.19 12.92 4.33
C VAL A 319 -7.17 12.98 3.14
N THR A 320 -8.48 12.95 3.39
CA THR A 320 -9.51 13.04 2.34
C THR A 320 -9.37 14.31 1.52
N VAL A 321 -9.00 15.43 2.16
CA VAL A 321 -8.85 16.74 1.49
C VAL A 321 -7.43 17.06 1.03
N LYS A 322 -6.48 16.12 1.15
CA LYS A 322 -5.05 16.34 0.82
C LYS A 322 -4.82 16.92 -0.59
N SER A 323 -5.60 16.48 -1.58
CA SER A 323 -5.44 16.89 -2.99
C SER A 323 -6.45 17.95 -3.44
N ILE A 324 -7.29 18.45 -2.54
CA ILE A 324 -8.34 19.42 -2.85
C ILE A 324 -7.78 20.82 -2.56
N LYS A 325 -7.71 21.68 -3.59
CA LYS A 325 -7.15 23.04 -3.46
C LYS A 325 -8.06 23.95 -2.62
N MET A 326 -9.37 23.82 -2.79
CA MET A 326 -10.40 24.56 -2.06
C MET A 326 -11.14 23.59 -1.15
N ASP A 327 -10.54 23.22 -0.03
CA ASP A 327 -11.09 22.25 0.92
C ASP A 327 -12.09 22.87 1.93
N GLY A 328 -12.51 24.11 1.69
CA GLY A 328 -13.45 24.83 2.54
C GLY A 328 -12.92 25.12 3.95
N GLY A 329 -11.61 25.02 4.17
CA GLY A 329 -10.99 25.19 5.50
C GLY A 329 -11.02 23.94 6.37
N LEU A 330 -11.45 22.77 5.85
CA LEU A 330 -11.52 21.54 6.65
C LEU A 330 -10.17 21.16 7.25
N ARG A 331 -9.08 21.31 6.51
CA ARG A 331 -7.73 21.02 7.00
C ARG A 331 -7.33 21.89 8.18
N GLU A 332 -7.63 23.18 8.11
CA GLU A 332 -7.34 24.12 9.18
C GLU A 332 -8.16 23.79 10.44
N LEU A 333 -9.44 23.48 10.25
CA LEU A 333 -10.34 23.05 11.32
C LEU A 333 -9.84 21.77 12.00
N VAL A 334 -9.46 20.74 11.22
CA VAL A 334 -8.92 19.50 11.76
C VAL A 334 -7.60 19.74 12.51
N ILE A 335 -6.70 20.58 11.99
CA ILE A 335 -5.45 20.92 12.70
C ILE A 335 -5.75 21.63 14.02
N LYS A 336 -6.73 22.53 14.04
CA LYS A 336 -7.19 23.21 15.26
C LYS A 336 -7.76 22.21 16.26
N ASP A 337 -8.54 21.24 15.80
CA ASP A 337 -9.06 20.16 16.64
C ASP A 337 -7.96 19.26 17.19
N ILE A 338 -6.99 18.85 16.37
CA ILE A 338 -5.85 18.06 16.85
C ILE A 338 -5.08 18.83 17.94
N ARG A 339 -4.82 20.12 17.75
CA ARG A 339 -4.13 20.95 18.78
C ARG A 339 -4.93 21.09 20.08
N ARG A 340 -6.26 21.12 19.97
CA ARG A 340 -7.17 21.27 21.11
C ARG A 340 -7.37 19.96 21.87
N LEU A 341 -7.46 18.84 21.16
CA LEU A 341 -7.90 17.55 21.69
C LEU A 341 -6.75 16.61 22.05
N ILE A 342 -5.60 16.74 21.38
CA ILE A 342 -4.54 15.73 21.44
C ILE A 342 -3.33 16.25 22.23
N GLY A 343 -2.99 15.55 23.31
CA GLY A 343 -1.80 15.81 24.10
C GLY A 343 -0.51 15.53 23.33
N ALA A 344 0.54 16.31 23.60
CA ALA A 344 1.84 16.18 22.93
C ALA A 344 2.49 14.81 23.16
N ASP A 345 2.34 14.22 24.35
CA ASP A 345 2.86 12.89 24.67
C ASP A 345 2.22 11.79 23.81
N LEU A 346 0.93 11.95 23.48
CA LEU A 346 0.22 10.99 22.65
C LEU A 346 0.76 10.97 21.21
N LEU A 347 1.14 12.13 20.67
CA LEU A 347 1.77 12.24 19.36
C LEU A 347 3.12 11.51 19.30
N ARG A 348 3.85 11.40 20.42
CA ARG A 348 5.09 10.61 20.47
C ARG A 348 4.82 9.11 20.37
N THR A 349 3.77 8.64 21.04
CA THR A 349 3.41 7.21 21.09
C THR A 349 2.51 6.76 19.94
N ALA A 350 1.96 7.67 19.15
CA ALA A 350 1.03 7.35 18.06
C ALA A 350 1.68 6.43 17.00
N PRO A 351 0.93 5.52 16.36
CA PRO A 351 1.46 4.67 15.29
C PRO A 351 2.05 5.47 14.12
N TRP A 352 3.11 4.95 13.49
CA TRP A 352 3.76 5.60 12.34
C TRP A 352 2.82 5.82 11.15
N GLY A 353 1.84 4.94 10.94
CA GLY A 353 0.81 5.11 9.91
C GLY A 353 -0.08 6.34 10.16
N VAL A 354 -0.52 6.53 11.41
CA VAL A 354 -1.31 7.71 11.84
C VAL A 354 -0.50 8.99 11.67
N ILE A 355 0.79 8.95 12.03
CA ILE A 355 1.69 10.09 11.80
C ILE A 355 1.87 10.37 10.30
N ASN A 356 2.02 9.35 9.45
CA ASN A 356 2.11 9.54 8.00
C ASN A 356 0.87 10.24 7.43
N ASP A 357 -0.30 9.84 7.88
CA ASP A 357 -1.56 10.50 7.52
C ASP A 357 -1.61 11.95 8.03
N LEU A 358 -1.12 12.20 9.26
CA LEU A 358 -1.01 13.56 9.80
C LEU A 358 -0.05 14.44 8.97
N LEU A 359 1.11 13.93 8.60
CA LEU A 359 2.11 14.65 7.78
C LEU A 359 1.53 15.08 6.42
N SER A 360 0.54 14.35 5.92
CA SER A 360 -0.05 14.60 4.62
C SER A 360 -0.81 15.94 4.53
N GLY A 361 -1.31 16.46 5.66
CA GLY A 361 -2.03 17.73 5.73
C GLY A 361 -1.26 18.89 6.37
N LEU A 362 -0.08 18.66 6.93
CA LEU A 362 0.76 19.72 7.51
C LEU A 362 1.55 20.50 6.46
N SER A 363 2.20 21.61 6.78
CA SER A 363 3.24 22.21 5.92
C SER A 363 4.54 21.40 5.98
N MET A 364 5.47 21.56 5.04
CA MET A 364 6.76 20.84 5.08
C MET A 364 7.58 21.15 6.35
N PRO A 365 7.73 22.41 6.80
CA PRO A 365 8.40 22.71 8.08
C PRO A 365 7.71 22.05 9.27
N SER A 366 6.38 22.11 9.36
CA SER A 366 5.62 21.49 10.44
C SER A 366 5.72 19.96 10.42
N ALA A 367 5.75 19.36 9.23
CA ALA A 367 5.92 17.93 9.05
C ALA A 367 7.29 17.46 9.55
N MET A 368 8.36 18.19 9.21
CA MET A 368 9.72 17.91 9.70
C MET A 368 9.84 18.11 11.22
N GLN A 369 9.21 19.15 11.76
CA GLN A 369 9.19 19.39 13.21
C GLN A 369 8.48 18.26 13.95
N LEU A 370 7.34 17.78 13.44
CA LEU A 370 6.61 16.66 14.03
C LEU A 370 7.44 15.37 14.03
N LEU A 371 8.11 15.07 12.91
CA LEU A 371 9.00 13.90 12.83
C LEU A 371 10.14 13.98 13.84
N LYS A 372 10.83 15.12 13.91
CA LYS A 372 11.90 15.35 14.89
C LYS A 372 11.40 15.26 16.32
N PHE A 373 10.26 15.88 16.61
CA PHE A 373 9.64 15.83 17.93
C PHE A 373 9.35 14.40 18.37
N ARG A 374 8.87 13.56 17.45
CA ARG A 374 8.57 12.16 17.74
C ARG A 374 9.82 11.29 17.85
N SER A 375 10.83 11.54 17.03
CA SER A 375 12.05 10.74 17.00
C SER A 375 13.07 11.14 18.09
N MET A 376 12.92 12.31 18.71
CA MET A 376 13.89 12.92 19.62
C MET A 376 14.32 12.00 20.76
N ASP A 377 13.35 11.28 21.35
CA ASP A 377 13.55 10.43 22.53
C ASP A 377 13.95 8.99 22.15
N LEU A 378 14.02 8.67 20.85
CA LEU A 378 14.40 7.33 20.38
C LEU A 378 15.92 7.21 20.23
N PRO A 379 16.52 6.03 20.52
CA PRO A 379 17.98 5.86 20.51
C PRO A 379 18.64 6.24 19.18
N GLU A 380 17.98 5.94 18.06
CA GLU A 380 18.50 6.18 16.71
C GLU A 380 18.13 7.57 16.15
N ARG A 381 17.37 8.36 16.91
CA ARG A 381 16.79 9.66 16.52
C ARG A 381 16.12 9.55 15.15
N ASP A 382 16.56 10.34 14.17
CA ASP A 382 16.03 10.33 12.81
C ASP A 382 16.12 8.96 12.11
N GLY A 383 17.04 8.09 12.55
CA GLY A 383 17.15 6.71 12.06
C GLY A 383 15.99 5.80 12.52
N ALA A 384 15.33 6.14 13.62
CA ALA A 384 14.17 5.40 14.11
C ALA A 384 12.89 5.66 13.30
N ILE A 385 12.90 6.68 12.43
CA ILE A 385 11.77 6.99 11.56
C ILE A 385 11.78 6.00 10.39
N PRO A 386 10.68 5.25 10.15
CA PRO A 386 10.60 4.28 9.07
C PRO A 386 10.89 4.88 7.69
N PHE A 387 11.60 4.14 6.85
CA PHE A 387 11.90 4.52 5.46
C PHE A 387 10.66 5.03 4.70
N ALA A 388 9.53 4.33 4.86
CA ALA A 388 8.27 4.65 4.21
C ALA A 388 7.78 6.10 4.44
N LEU A 389 8.05 6.67 5.63
CA LEU A 389 7.71 8.05 5.97
C LEU A 389 8.65 9.04 5.30
N TRP A 390 9.95 8.75 5.29
CA TRP A 390 10.92 9.56 4.55
C TRP A 390 10.64 9.57 3.05
N ALA A 391 10.33 8.41 2.47
CA ALA A 391 9.89 8.30 1.08
C ALA A 391 8.58 9.07 0.82
N SER A 392 7.64 9.07 1.78
CA SER A 392 6.39 9.86 1.71
C SER A 392 6.65 11.37 1.69
N LEU A 393 7.57 11.85 2.53
CA LEU A 393 8.01 13.25 2.50
C LEU A 393 8.73 13.60 1.20
N LEU A 394 9.59 12.72 0.70
CA LEU A 394 10.27 12.92 -0.58
C LEU A 394 9.25 13.04 -1.72
N ARG A 395 8.28 12.12 -1.80
CA ARG A 395 7.18 12.16 -2.78
C ARG A 395 6.42 13.47 -2.73
N ARG A 396 6.24 14.01 -1.53
CA ARG A 396 5.56 15.29 -1.34
C ARG A 396 6.40 16.45 -1.86
N CYS A 397 7.67 16.55 -1.47
CA CYS A 397 8.57 17.58 -1.97
C CYS A 397 8.66 17.55 -3.49
N ALA A 398 8.76 16.35 -4.07
CA ALA A 398 8.76 16.12 -5.50
C ALA A 398 7.48 16.61 -6.19
N ARG A 399 6.31 16.22 -5.68
CA ARG A 399 5.02 16.61 -6.26
C ARG A 399 4.76 18.12 -6.17
N ASP A 400 5.18 18.74 -5.08
CA ASP A 400 5.00 20.17 -4.86
C ASP A 400 6.18 20.98 -5.50
N HIS A 401 7.09 20.32 -6.21
CA HIS A 401 8.26 20.85 -6.91
C HIS A 401 9.21 21.70 -6.04
N HIS A 402 9.38 21.31 -4.77
CA HIS A 402 10.39 21.88 -3.88
C HIS A 402 11.75 21.19 -4.11
N ILE A 403 12.42 21.52 -5.21
CA ILE A 403 13.62 20.82 -5.70
C ILE A 403 14.71 20.71 -4.62
N ASP A 404 15.12 21.84 -4.03
CA ASP A 404 16.19 21.86 -3.01
C ASP A 404 15.87 20.97 -1.79
N GLN A 405 14.61 20.97 -1.36
CA GLN A 405 14.15 20.17 -0.23
C GLN A 405 14.11 18.68 -0.60
N ALA A 406 13.68 18.35 -1.82
CA ALA A 406 13.65 16.99 -2.32
C ALA A 406 15.07 16.42 -2.44
N GLU A 407 16.02 17.17 -2.99
CA GLU A 407 17.42 16.77 -3.09
C GLU A 407 18.07 16.56 -1.72
N ALA A 408 17.84 17.48 -0.78
CA ALA A 408 18.35 17.34 0.57
C ALA A 408 17.80 16.09 1.27
N VAL A 409 16.51 15.80 1.14
CA VAL A 409 15.87 14.59 1.70
C VAL A 409 16.39 13.34 0.99
N PHE A 410 16.52 13.36 -0.33
CA PHE A 410 17.04 12.23 -1.12
C PHE A 410 18.47 11.85 -0.71
N LEU A 411 19.36 12.85 -0.59
CA LEU A 411 20.73 12.65 -0.13
C LEU A 411 20.78 12.18 1.33
N PHE A 412 19.93 12.75 2.19
CA PHE A 412 19.84 12.34 3.60
C PHE A 412 19.48 10.86 3.73
N ILE A 413 18.43 10.40 3.03
CA ILE A 413 17.97 9.02 3.11
C ILE A 413 19.08 8.06 2.67
N ARG A 414 19.71 8.34 1.51
CA ARG A 414 20.77 7.51 0.95
C ARG A 414 22.00 7.39 1.86
N LYS A 415 22.36 8.46 2.57
CA LYS A 415 23.53 8.44 3.48
C LYS A 415 23.21 7.82 4.84
N ARG A 416 21.97 7.94 5.31
CA ARG A 416 21.59 7.53 6.68
C ARG A 416 21.13 6.08 6.76
N PHE A 417 20.47 5.56 5.73
CA PHE A 417 19.84 4.24 5.73
C PHE A 417 20.59 3.24 4.85
N GLN A 418 20.62 1.98 5.27
CA GLN A 418 21.04 0.87 4.41
C GLN A 418 19.85 0.46 3.55
N LEU A 419 19.84 0.93 2.30
CA LEU A 419 18.73 0.70 1.38
C LEU A 419 18.81 -0.69 0.75
N THR A 420 17.65 -1.29 0.53
CA THR A 420 17.47 -2.39 -0.42
C THR A 420 17.45 -1.86 -1.86
N SER A 421 17.60 -2.76 -2.85
CA SER A 421 17.50 -2.38 -4.27
C SER A 421 16.13 -1.80 -4.63
N GLU A 422 15.06 -2.32 -4.01
CA GLU A 422 13.68 -1.86 -4.22
C GLU A 422 13.45 -0.47 -3.63
N GLU A 423 13.90 -0.24 -2.39
CA GLU A 423 13.80 1.07 -1.74
C GLU A 423 14.59 2.14 -2.50
N LYS A 424 15.81 1.81 -2.97
CA LYS A 424 16.58 2.74 -3.80
C LYS A 424 15.90 3.00 -5.14
N ALA A 425 15.37 1.98 -5.80
CA ALA A 425 14.62 2.13 -7.04
C ALA A 425 13.43 3.07 -6.85
N GLU A 426 12.68 2.92 -5.75
CA GLU A 426 11.59 3.81 -5.38
C GLU A 426 12.05 5.27 -5.21
N LEU A 427 13.15 5.52 -4.47
CA LEU A 427 13.65 6.90 -4.29
C LEU A 427 14.06 7.54 -5.62
N VAL A 428 14.75 6.79 -6.47
CA VAL A 428 15.20 7.28 -7.79
C VAL A 428 14.00 7.59 -8.68
N GLU A 429 13.00 6.70 -8.71
CA GLU A 429 11.77 6.92 -9.46
C GLU A 429 11.02 8.18 -8.99
N ILE A 430 10.97 8.44 -7.68
CA ILE A 430 10.35 9.66 -7.13
C ILE A 430 11.05 10.91 -7.64
N MET A 431 12.39 10.93 -7.60
CA MET A 431 13.19 12.07 -8.06
C MET A 431 13.08 12.27 -9.58
N MET A 432 13.18 11.19 -10.36
CA MET A 432 13.01 11.25 -11.82
C MET A 432 11.61 11.78 -12.18
N ARG A 433 10.58 11.34 -11.46
CA ARG A 433 9.21 11.81 -11.67
C ARG A 433 9.07 13.32 -11.42
N MET A 434 9.70 13.86 -10.39
CA MET A 434 9.72 15.30 -10.10
C MET A 434 10.13 16.11 -11.34
N PHE A 435 11.26 15.75 -11.93
CA PHE A 435 11.80 16.44 -13.12
C PHE A 435 10.97 16.18 -14.37
N ALA A 436 10.41 14.98 -14.52
CA ALA A 436 9.54 14.63 -15.65
C ALA A 436 8.15 15.28 -15.62
N THR A 437 7.68 15.76 -14.45
CA THR A 437 6.34 16.37 -14.31
C THR A 437 6.34 17.89 -14.21
N LEU A 438 7.50 18.53 -14.32
CA LEU A 438 7.59 19.98 -14.43
C LEU A 438 6.82 20.51 -15.66
N PRO A 439 6.35 21.77 -15.67
CA PRO A 439 5.66 22.36 -16.82
C PRO A 439 6.48 22.28 -18.12
N GLN A 440 7.80 22.42 -17.98
CA GLN A 440 8.78 22.01 -18.98
C GLN A 440 9.60 20.88 -18.34
N GLY A 441 9.47 19.67 -18.87
CA GLY A 441 10.21 18.52 -18.35
C GLY A 441 11.71 18.78 -18.40
N ASP A 442 12.41 18.43 -17.33
CA ASP A 442 13.87 18.57 -17.25
C ASP A 442 14.53 17.23 -17.59
N PHE A 443 14.72 16.99 -18.88
CA PHE A 443 15.34 15.77 -19.39
C PHE A 443 16.77 15.59 -18.86
N ALA A 444 17.54 16.67 -18.76
CA ALA A 444 18.94 16.63 -18.35
C ALA A 444 19.08 16.13 -16.90
N SER A 445 18.28 16.69 -15.98
CA SER A 445 18.30 16.28 -14.58
C SER A 445 17.74 14.86 -14.38
N ALA A 446 16.68 14.50 -15.10
CA ALA A 446 16.14 13.13 -15.06
C ALA A 446 17.14 12.09 -15.61
N MET A 447 17.83 12.42 -16.70
CA MET A 447 18.87 11.58 -17.29
C MET A 447 20.10 11.48 -16.40
N ALA A 448 20.52 12.57 -15.75
CA ALA A 448 21.63 12.56 -14.80
C ALA A 448 21.37 11.57 -13.65
N LEU A 449 20.16 11.59 -13.06
CA LEU A 449 19.76 10.63 -12.04
C LEU A 449 19.77 9.19 -12.55
N PHE A 450 19.28 8.95 -13.77
CA PHE A 450 19.28 7.62 -14.39
C PHE A 450 20.70 7.10 -14.59
N LEU A 451 21.59 7.92 -15.17
CA LEU A 451 22.99 7.55 -15.39
C LEU A 451 23.72 7.30 -14.06
N GLU A 452 23.54 8.16 -13.07
CA GLU A 452 24.23 8.04 -11.79
C GLU A 452 23.74 6.83 -10.97
N HIS A 453 22.42 6.65 -10.84
CA HIS A 453 21.86 5.69 -9.89
C HIS A 453 21.43 4.36 -10.48
N VAL A 454 21.12 4.32 -11.79
CA VAL A 454 20.67 3.09 -12.47
C VAL A 454 21.84 2.46 -13.22
N LEU A 455 22.58 3.22 -14.03
CA LEU A 455 23.69 2.66 -14.82
C LEU A 455 25.02 2.58 -14.06
N ARG A 456 25.42 3.66 -13.37
CA ARG A 456 26.77 3.77 -12.75
C ARG A 456 26.83 3.40 -11.29
N HIS A 457 25.71 3.30 -10.59
CA HIS A 457 25.52 2.96 -9.17
C HIS A 457 26.63 3.43 -8.19
N PRO A 458 26.36 4.40 -7.28
CA PRO A 458 27.38 4.86 -6.33
C PRO A 458 27.92 3.76 -5.41
N ASN A 459 29.21 3.83 -5.09
CA ASN A 459 29.89 2.87 -4.24
C ASN A 459 29.21 2.74 -2.86
N GLY A 460 28.89 1.50 -2.45
CA GLY A 460 28.25 1.21 -1.17
C GLY A 460 26.72 1.24 -1.19
N GLU A 461 26.10 1.54 -2.34
CA GLU A 461 24.66 1.48 -2.52
C GLU A 461 24.23 0.25 -3.33
N PRO A 462 22.99 -0.27 -3.15
CA PRO A 462 22.48 -1.36 -3.98
C PRO A 462 22.33 -0.94 -5.45
N SER A 463 22.38 -1.92 -6.35
CA SER A 463 22.10 -1.70 -7.77
C SER A 463 20.59 -1.55 -8.01
N VAL A 464 20.23 -0.73 -8.99
CA VAL A 464 18.84 -0.54 -9.45
C VAL A 464 18.75 -1.07 -10.86
N ARG A 465 17.78 -1.96 -11.12
CA ARG A 465 17.55 -2.48 -12.47
C ARG A 465 16.72 -1.45 -13.26
N PRO A 466 17.09 -1.15 -14.52
CA PRO A 466 16.25 -0.39 -15.42
C PRO A 466 14.88 -1.07 -15.57
N ASN A 467 13.80 -0.29 -15.59
CA ASN A 467 12.44 -0.80 -15.78
C ASN A 467 11.62 0.13 -16.69
N ALA A 468 10.46 -0.34 -17.16
CA ALA A 468 9.59 0.42 -18.06
C ALA A 468 9.18 1.78 -17.48
N THR A 469 8.92 1.84 -16.17
CA THR A 469 8.52 3.07 -15.49
C THR A 469 9.60 4.16 -15.60
N MET A 470 10.87 3.83 -15.36
CA MET A 470 11.98 4.78 -15.43
C MET A 470 12.19 5.31 -16.85
N TYR A 471 12.11 4.44 -17.87
CA TYR A 471 12.20 4.85 -19.27
C TYR A 471 11.00 5.72 -19.68
N ASN A 472 9.78 5.38 -19.25
CA ASN A 472 8.59 6.20 -19.51
C ASN A 472 8.73 7.61 -18.91
N LEU A 473 9.34 7.74 -17.72
CA LEU A 473 9.64 9.05 -17.11
C LEU A 473 10.66 9.84 -17.93
N LEU A 474 11.72 9.20 -18.44
CA LEU A 474 12.70 9.86 -19.30
C LEU A 474 12.10 10.31 -20.63
N ILE A 475 11.30 9.46 -21.28
CA ILE A 475 10.59 9.80 -22.51
C ILE A 475 9.70 11.02 -22.27
N ARG A 476 8.93 11.01 -21.17
CA ARG A 476 8.06 12.13 -20.77
C ARG A 476 8.83 13.41 -20.45
N ALA A 477 10.00 13.30 -19.84
CA ALA A 477 10.87 14.43 -19.55
C ALA A 477 11.55 15.00 -20.81
N GLY A 478 11.56 14.24 -21.91
CA GLY A 478 12.23 14.56 -23.16
C GLY A 478 11.88 15.95 -23.67
N ASP A 479 12.90 16.79 -23.80
CA ASP A 479 12.81 18.15 -24.35
C ASP A 479 12.53 18.19 -25.86
N SER A 480 12.75 17.06 -26.54
CA SER A 480 12.58 16.91 -27.98
C SER A 480 12.04 15.53 -28.36
N ARG A 481 11.40 15.44 -29.54
CA ARG A 481 10.93 14.17 -30.09
C ARG A 481 12.09 13.20 -30.29
N ASN A 482 13.25 13.72 -30.69
CA ASN A 482 14.43 12.92 -30.93
C ASN A 482 14.97 12.34 -29.63
N ALA A 483 15.04 13.12 -28.55
CA ALA A 483 15.43 12.61 -27.22
C ALA A 483 14.47 11.52 -26.73
N ALA A 484 13.16 11.74 -26.86
CA ALA A 484 12.14 10.74 -26.52
C ALA A 484 12.27 9.45 -27.36
N MET A 485 12.48 9.57 -28.67
CA MET A 485 12.64 8.43 -29.58
C MET A 485 13.94 7.66 -29.31
N MET A 486 15.05 8.34 -29.08
CA MET A 486 16.33 7.69 -28.74
C MET A 486 16.25 6.97 -27.39
N THR A 487 15.58 7.57 -26.41
CA THR A 487 15.33 6.93 -25.10
C THR A 487 14.46 5.69 -25.24
N PHE A 488 13.45 5.72 -26.12
CA PHE A 488 12.62 4.57 -26.44
C PHE A 488 13.43 3.44 -27.09
N LEU A 489 14.26 3.76 -28.09
CA LEU A 489 15.12 2.77 -28.75
C LEU A 489 16.13 2.14 -27.78
N GLU A 490 16.68 2.94 -26.86
CA GLU A 490 17.54 2.44 -25.78
C GLU A 490 16.79 1.49 -24.84
N ALA A 491 15.54 1.79 -24.49
CA ALA A 491 14.71 0.90 -23.68
C ALA A 491 14.48 -0.46 -24.37
N CYS A 492 14.20 -0.44 -25.68
CA CYS A 492 14.06 -1.63 -26.50
C CYS A 492 15.37 -2.44 -26.55
N ALA A 493 16.51 -1.77 -26.75
CA ALA A 493 17.82 -2.40 -26.76
C ALA A 493 18.19 -3.03 -25.41
N ALA A 494 17.75 -2.42 -24.30
CA ALA A 494 17.91 -2.93 -22.95
C ALA A 494 16.94 -4.09 -22.60
N GLY A 495 16.05 -4.49 -23.51
CA GLY A 495 15.09 -5.58 -23.30
C GLY A 495 13.95 -5.22 -22.35
N VAL A 496 13.66 -3.93 -22.16
CA VAL A 496 12.55 -3.47 -21.33
C VAL A 496 11.24 -3.62 -22.10
N GLY A 497 10.24 -4.28 -21.48
CA GLY A 497 8.93 -4.46 -22.08
C GLY A 497 8.26 -3.12 -22.38
N THR A 498 8.02 -2.84 -23.66
CA THR A 498 7.29 -1.67 -24.13
C THR A 498 5.79 -1.94 -24.07
N ASN A 499 5.05 -1.13 -23.31
CA ASN A 499 3.60 -1.19 -23.25
C ASN A 499 2.96 -0.07 -24.10
N ASP A 500 1.65 -0.14 -24.33
CA ASP A 500 0.92 0.88 -25.10
C ASP A 500 1.11 2.29 -24.51
N GLU A 501 1.23 2.39 -23.19
CA GLU A 501 1.53 3.66 -22.50
C GLU A 501 2.89 4.24 -22.89
N THR A 502 3.92 3.42 -23.08
CA THR A 502 5.24 3.85 -23.56
C THR A 502 5.10 4.48 -24.95
N PHE A 503 4.36 3.83 -25.86
CA PHE A 503 4.15 4.31 -27.22
C PHE A 503 3.33 5.60 -27.25
N GLU A 504 2.24 5.66 -26.49
CA GLU A 504 1.42 6.87 -26.31
C GLU A 504 2.23 8.03 -25.72
N THR A 505 3.14 7.75 -24.77
CA THR A 505 4.02 8.76 -24.20
C THR A 505 4.97 9.32 -25.27
N VAL A 506 5.63 8.47 -26.07
CA VAL A 506 6.50 8.91 -27.17
C VAL A 506 5.73 9.77 -28.19
N MET A 507 4.50 9.39 -28.52
CA MET A 507 3.65 10.11 -29.46
C MET A 507 3.08 11.41 -28.88
N GLY A 508 2.80 11.43 -27.57
CA GLY A 508 2.21 12.54 -26.82
C GLY A 508 3.19 13.58 -26.26
N CYS A 509 4.52 13.34 -26.30
CA CYS A 509 5.54 14.28 -25.81
C CYS A 509 5.56 15.65 -26.52
N HIS A 510 4.75 15.85 -27.57
CA HIS A 510 4.53 17.15 -28.22
C HIS A 510 3.06 17.57 -28.14
N ARG A 511 2.64 18.16 -27.01
CA ARG A 511 1.31 18.77 -26.87
C ARG A 511 1.10 20.02 -27.71
N HIS A 512 2.17 20.59 -28.28
CA HIS A 512 2.09 21.66 -29.25
C HIS A 512 2.95 21.29 -30.47
N THR A 513 2.32 21.24 -31.65
CA THR A 513 2.93 21.08 -32.99
C THR A 513 3.60 19.76 -33.35
N ALA A 514 2.85 18.68 -33.62
CA ALA A 514 3.38 17.56 -34.44
C ALA A 514 2.37 16.57 -35.05
N LEU A 515 1.08 16.56 -34.70
CA LEU A 515 0.12 15.71 -35.42
C LEU A 515 -0.02 16.08 -36.90
N ALA A 516 0.35 17.31 -37.27
CA ALA A 516 0.34 17.81 -38.66
C ALA A 516 1.60 17.46 -39.47
N SER A 517 2.70 17.01 -38.84
CA SER A 517 3.95 16.74 -39.56
C SER A 517 4.19 15.25 -39.86
N LEU A 518 3.55 14.33 -39.13
CA LEU A 518 3.62 12.89 -39.39
C LEU A 518 2.44 12.31 -40.15
N THR A 519 1.27 12.94 -40.11
CA THR A 519 0.23 12.68 -41.13
C THR A 519 0.69 13.07 -42.54
N ARG A 520 1.77 13.85 -42.67
CA ARG A 520 2.44 14.20 -43.94
C ARG A 520 3.66 13.33 -44.29
N LYS A 521 4.13 12.44 -43.41
CA LYS A 521 5.38 11.69 -43.59
C LYS A 521 5.27 10.17 -43.37
N LEU A 522 4.07 9.62 -43.20
CA LEU A 522 3.85 8.19 -43.34
C LEU A 522 3.39 7.90 -44.78
N PRO A 523 3.98 6.89 -45.47
CA PRO A 523 3.54 6.45 -46.78
C PRO A 523 2.25 5.66 -46.59
N HIS A 524 1.12 6.35 -46.53
CA HIS A 524 -0.17 5.69 -46.68
C HIS A 524 -0.45 5.54 -48.17
N ASP A 525 -0.66 4.28 -48.57
CA ASP A 525 -1.11 3.83 -49.88
C ASP A 525 -2.12 4.81 -50.49
N TYR A 526 -1.70 5.51 -51.54
CA TYR A 526 -2.56 6.40 -52.33
C TYR A 526 -3.49 5.64 -53.30
N HIS A 527 -3.64 4.33 -53.13
CA HIS A 527 -4.37 3.46 -54.08
C HIS A 527 -5.90 3.63 -54.08
N ALA A 528 -6.47 4.56 -53.29
CA ALA A 528 -7.94 4.69 -53.17
C ALA A 528 -8.46 6.13 -53.12
N SER A 529 -7.71 7.11 -53.67
CA SER A 529 -8.21 8.49 -53.74
C SER A 529 -8.75 8.79 -55.14
N LYS A 530 -9.97 9.34 -55.25
CA LYS A 530 -10.58 9.85 -56.50
C LYS A 530 -9.71 10.87 -57.25
N LEU A 531 -8.68 11.42 -56.59
CA LEU A 531 -7.70 12.31 -57.22
C LEU A 531 -6.74 11.56 -58.16
N ASP A 532 -6.51 10.26 -57.91
CA ASP A 532 -5.54 9.46 -58.66
C ASP A 532 -6.08 9.09 -60.06
N GLU A 533 -7.41 9.04 -60.22
CA GLU A 533 -8.09 8.90 -61.52
C GLU A 533 -7.95 10.15 -62.41
N GLN A 534 -7.54 11.29 -61.85
CA GLN A 534 -7.42 12.57 -62.55
C GLN A 534 -5.97 12.93 -62.92
N LEU A 535 -4.99 12.16 -62.44
CA LEU A 535 -3.58 12.34 -62.77
C LEU A 535 -3.28 11.69 -64.12
N HIS A 536 -2.60 12.41 -65.02
CA HIS A 536 -2.27 11.89 -66.34
C HIS A 536 -1.04 10.97 -66.30
N ILE A 537 -0.22 11.05 -65.26
CA ILE A 537 0.94 10.19 -65.09
C ILE A 537 0.49 8.77 -64.65
N PRO A 538 1.00 7.68 -65.22
CA PRO A 538 0.70 6.29 -64.81
C PRO A 538 1.31 5.88 -63.47
N ALA A 539 0.70 4.90 -62.78
CA ALA A 539 1.01 4.53 -61.38
C ALA A 539 2.41 3.92 -61.16
N ASN A 540 3.08 3.53 -62.23
CA ASN A 540 4.40 2.92 -62.23
C ASN A 540 5.55 3.91 -62.46
N VAL A 541 5.26 5.21 -62.54
CA VAL A 541 6.25 6.28 -62.74
C VAL A 541 6.59 6.95 -61.39
N ASP A 542 7.78 7.58 -61.32
CA ASP A 542 8.35 8.26 -60.15
C ASP A 542 7.31 9.02 -59.31
N ALA A 543 7.26 8.68 -58.02
CA ALA A 543 6.34 9.23 -57.04
C ALA A 543 6.50 10.75 -56.84
N HIS A 544 7.68 11.30 -57.12
CA HIS A 544 7.93 12.74 -57.05
C HIS A 544 7.17 13.50 -58.15
N LEU A 545 7.20 13.03 -59.40
CA LEU A 545 6.50 13.65 -60.52
C LEU A 545 4.97 13.61 -60.35
N ARG A 546 4.43 12.47 -59.86
CA ARG A 546 3.00 12.34 -59.54
C ARG A 546 2.56 13.32 -58.45
N ARG A 547 3.42 13.53 -57.45
CA ARG A 547 3.18 14.47 -56.35
C ARG A 547 3.15 15.92 -56.86
N GLU A 548 4.01 16.29 -57.80
CA GLU A 548 4.02 17.63 -58.38
C GLU A 548 2.76 17.91 -59.19
N GLU A 549 2.32 16.95 -60.02
CA GLU A 549 1.08 17.05 -60.80
C GLU A 549 -0.15 17.17 -59.90
N ALA A 550 -0.22 16.37 -58.83
CA ALA A 550 -1.29 16.45 -57.83
C ALA A 550 -1.32 17.80 -57.08
N MET A 551 -0.18 18.44 -56.89
CA MET A 551 -0.10 19.77 -56.28
C MET A 551 -0.52 20.87 -57.26
N LYS A 552 -0.18 20.75 -58.56
CA LYS A 552 -0.69 21.62 -59.63
C LYS A 552 -2.21 21.56 -59.76
N LEU A 553 -2.79 20.36 -59.77
CA LEU A 553 -4.25 20.18 -59.84
C LEU A 553 -4.99 20.79 -58.64
N ARG A 554 -4.32 20.89 -57.49
CA ARG A 554 -4.86 21.52 -56.27
C ARG A 554 -4.60 23.02 -56.19
N GLY A 555 -4.03 23.64 -57.25
CA GLY A 555 -3.72 25.06 -57.32
C GLY A 555 -2.67 25.52 -56.31
N LYS A 556 -1.83 24.62 -55.81
CA LYS A 556 -0.79 24.93 -54.82
C LYS A 556 0.53 25.21 -55.53
N GLN A 557 1.20 26.29 -55.13
CA GLN A 557 2.53 26.64 -55.64
C GLN A 557 3.53 25.51 -55.35
N LEU A 558 4.27 25.14 -56.38
CA LEU A 558 5.36 24.18 -56.32
C LEU A 558 6.62 24.91 -55.89
N VAL A 559 7.26 24.39 -54.86
CA VAL A 559 8.56 24.87 -54.38
C VAL A 559 9.54 23.74 -54.62
N ASP A 560 10.54 24.00 -55.46
CA ASP A 560 11.63 23.04 -55.69
C ASP A 560 12.48 22.90 -54.41
N SER A 561 13.22 21.82 -54.33
CA SER A 561 14.17 21.39 -53.29
C SER A 561 15.21 22.45 -52.88
N THR A 562 15.34 23.54 -53.66
CA THR A 562 16.18 24.71 -53.39
C THR A 562 15.44 25.88 -52.72
N GLY A 563 14.13 25.77 -52.52
CA GLY A 563 13.33 26.76 -51.78
C GLY A 563 12.86 27.98 -52.58
N GLU A 564 13.10 28.04 -53.90
CA GLU A 564 12.54 29.09 -54.73
C GLU A 564 11.15 28.70 -55.27
N VAL A 565 10.23 29.66 -55.18
CA VAL A 565 8.84 29.56 -55.63
C VAL A 565 8.77 30.09 -57.06
N ASN A 566 8.32 29.27 -58.02
CA ASN A 566 7.94 29.74 -59.36
C ASN A 566 6.46 30.14 -59.41
#